data_AF-A0AA36JPI5-F1
#
_entry.id   AF-A0AA36JPI5-F1
#
_cell.length_a   1.000
_cell.length_b   1.000
_cell.length_c   1.000
_cell.angle_alpha   90.00
_cell.angle_beta   90.00
_cell.angle_gamma   90.00
#
_symmetry.space_group_name_H-M   'P 1'
#
loop_
_entity.id
_entity.type
_entity.pdbx_description
1 polymer ?
#
loop_
_entity_poly.entity_id
_entity_poly.type
_entity_poly.pdbx_seq_one_letter_code
_entity_poly.pdbx_strand_id
1 'polypeptide(L)'
;MKLALCLAAFLAEGHELSAASLLQRSKKTQRCPETPLWGVFIDGKSAGAGPEAFGANYSALMSQALRRNAASACAGAVEERARCSLEDFERSVAELKMAMYQEVGLMEMDEPAGVAFRGIYHCLHRALPVEELQKMFRTDLDSVYDERCILAAGVPCRRYNVPVRQSLLRLFESYHAALDQSVSDPLALLSSLLKGLALLHPLPDRNGRSRLLLLQRELRRLNLACGTMNYNNNNNVYADSVETYTLKLREGIAMYEEAAASQRNPWLDPTKAAKHLTTFPVKFEKEMRECYQTYGPNIGVGLLPY
;
A
#
# COMPACT_ATOMS: atom_id res chain seq x y z
N MET A 1 -21.49 -57.30 -28.17
CA MET A 1 -20.32 -57.02 -29.04
C MET A 1 -20.69 -55.81 -29.89
N LYS A 2 -20.20 -54.57 -29.73
CA LYS A 2 -18.99 -54.00 -29.12
C LYS A 2 -19.36 -52.76 -28.29
N LEU A 3 -18.73 -52.62 -27.13
CA LEU A 3 -18.66 -51.38 -26.35
C LEU A 3 -17.84 -50.34 -27.11
N ALA A 4 -18.28 -49.08 -27.10
CA ALA A 4 -17.44 -47.92 -27.37
C ALA A 4 -17.45 -47.03 -26.12
N LEU A 5 -16.35 -47.07 -25.37
CA LEU A 5 -16.04 -46.11 -24.31
C LEU A 5 -15.63 -44.78 -24.98
N CYS A 6 -16.34 -43.70 -24.67
CA CYS A 6 -15.81 -42.35 -24.79
C CYS A 6 -15.43 -41.88 -23.39
N LEU A 7 -14.13 -41.93 -23.08
CA LEU A 7 -13.52 -41.15 -22.01
C LEU A 7 -13.46 -39.69 -22.45
N ALA A 8 -14.23 -38.82 -21.81
CA ALA A 8 -13.96 -37.40 -21.74
C ALA A 8 -13.50 -37.08 -20.30
N ALA A 9 -12.18 -36.99 -20.15
CA ALA A 9 -11.54 -36.25 -19.07
C ALA A 9 -11.30 -34.81 -19.54
N PHE A 10 -11.01 -33.89 -18.59
CA PHE A 10 -10.77 -32.44 -18.72
C PHE A 10 -12.06 -31.59 -18.55
N LEU A 11 -12.20 -30.64 -17.61
CA LEU A 11 -11.27 -29.91 -16.75
C LEU A 11 -11.97 -29.47 -15.46
N ALA A 12 -11.16 -29.28 -14.42
CA ALA A 12 -11.51 -28.84 -13.09
C ALA A 12 -12.54 -27.69 -13.05
N GLU A 13 -13.63 -27.91 -12.32
CA GLU A 13 -14.37 -26.83 -11.67
C GLU A 13 -13.42 -26.20 -10.64
N GLY A 14 -12.70 -25.17 -11.08
CA GLY A 14 -11.91 -24.32 -10.22
C GLY A 14 -12.84 -23.75 -9.16
N HIS A 15 -12.62 -24.18 -7.92
CA HIS A 15 -13.22 -23.61 -6.73
C HIS A 15 -13.17 -22.06 -6.80
N GLU A 16 -14.31 -21.43 -7.10
CA GLU A 16 -14.57 -20.08 -6.59
C GLU A 16 -14.66 -20.21 -5.07
N LEU A 17 -13.48 -20.14 -4.42
CA LEU A 17 -13.39 -19.72 -3.04
C LEU A 17 -13.91 -18.29 -3.01
N SER A 18 -15.22 -18.13 -2.81
CA SER A 18 -15.82 -16.82 -2.64
C SER A 18 -15.03 -16.07 -1.57
N ALA A 19 -14.60 -14.85 -1.86
CA ALA A 19 -13.84 -14.02 -0.92
C ALA A 19 -14.54 -13.87 0.45
N ALA A 20 -15.86 -14.11 0.49
CA ALA A 20 -16.67 -14.19 1.70
C ALA A 20 -16.34 -15.39 2.62
N SER A 21 -15.94 -16.54 2.06
CA SER A 21 -15.64 -17.76 2.81
C SER A 21 -14.26 -17.78 3.49
N LEU A 22 -13.29 -17.01 2.96
CA LEU A 22 -11.98 -16.83 3.59
C LEU A 22 -12.00 -15.78 4.72
N LEU A 23 -12.89 -14.78 4.65
CA LEU A 23 -13.05 -13.78 5.71
C LEU A 23 -13.95 -14.24 6.88
N GLN A 24 -14.77 -15.28 6.70
CA GLN A 24 -15.68 -15.79 7.74
C GLN A 24 -15.05 -16.72 8.78
N ARG A 25 -13.75 -17.05 8.71
CA ARG A 25 -13.12 -18.05 9.59
C ARG A 25 -11.98 -17.59 10.50
N SER A 26 -11.61 -16.30 10.47
CA SER A 26 -10.78 -15.75 11.55
C SER A 26 -11.65 -15.61 12.81
N LYS A 27 -11.45 -16.54 13.74
CA LYS A 27 -12.15 -16.62 15.02
C LYS A 27 -12.18 -15.25 15.70
N LYS A 28 -13.40 -14.78 16.00
CA LYS A 28 -13.79 -13.61 16.82
C LYS A 28 -13.11 -13.47 18.21
N THR A 29 -12.06 -14.24 18.53
CA THR A 29 -11.49 -14.32 19.87
C THR A 29 -9.97 -14.25 19.93
N GLN A 30 -9.25 -14.25 18.80
CA GLN A 30 -7.79 -14.13 18.88
C GLN A 30 -7.39 -12.66 19.03
N ARG A 31 -7.17 -12.24 20.28
CA ARG A 31 -6.63 -10.93 20.62
C ARG A 31 -5.29 -10.76 19.90
N CYS A 32 -5.18 -9.71 19.10
CA CYS A 32 -3.93 -9.38 18.42
C CYS A 32 -2.81 -9.15 19.44
N PRO A 33 -1.57 -9.56 19.13
CA PRO A 33 -0.45 -9.37 20.04
C PRO A 33 -0.21 -7.87 20.27
N GLU A 34 0.05 -7.50 21.51
CA GLU A 34 0.30 -6.10 21.90
C GLU A 34 1.68 -5.61 21.41
N THR A 35 2.63 -6.53 21.25
CA THR A 35 3.94 -6.22 20.67
C THR A 35 3.92 -6.48 19.17
N PRO A 36 4.15 -5.46 18.32
CA PRO A 36 4.22 -5.65 16.88
C PRO A 36 5.46 -6.47 16.50
N LEU A 37 5.31 -7.37 15.53
CA LEU A 37 6.43 -8.07 14.92
C LEU A 37 7.27 -7.07 14.12
N TRP A 38 8.60 -7.15 14.22
CA TRP A 38 9.49 -6.17 13.58
C TRP A 38 9.34 -6.14 12.05
N GLY A 39 8.99 -7.27 11.44
CA GLY A 39 8.74 -7.37 10.01
C GLY A 39 7.51 -6.61 9.51
N VAL A 40 6.71 -6.01 10.41
CA VAL A 40 5.60 -5.11 10.05
C VAL A 40 6.11 -3.80 9.43
N PHE A 41 7.27 -3.31 9.87
CA PHE A 41 7.85 -2.04 9.42
C PHE A 41 9.18 -2.19 8.67
N ILE A 42 9.63 -3.43 8.47
CA ILE A 42 10.72 -3.75 7.57
C ILE A 42 10.12 -4.29 6.28
N ASP A 43 10.47 -3.67 5.15
CA ASP A 43 10.04 -4.12 3.84
C ASP A 43 10.54 -5.55 3.57
N GLY A 44 9.69 -6.42 3.02
CA GLY A 44 10.07 -7.80 2.69
C GLY A 44 11.31 -7.90 1.80
N LYS A 45 11.53 -6.94 0.89
CA LYS A 45 12.74 -6.86 0.03
C LYS A 45 14.01 -6.63 0.87
N SER A 46 13.88 -6.04 2.05
CA SER A 46 14.97 -5.71 2.98
C SER A 46 15.03 -6.62 4.20
N ALA A 47 14.20 -7.67 4.26
CA ALA A 47 14.09 -8.53 5.45
C ALA A 47 15.44 -9.17 5.85
N GLY A 48 16.30 -9.49 4.87
CA GLY A 48 17.63 -10.07 5.10
C GLY A 48 18.60 -9.18 5.90
N ALA A 49 18.34 -7.87 5.97
CA ALA A 49 19.12 -6.94 6.80
C ALA A 49 18.68 -6.94 8.28
N GLY A 50 17.65 -7.71 8.64
CA GLY A 50 17.23 -7.93 10.02
C GLY A 50 16.30 -6.84 10.59
N PRO A 51 16.05 -6.88 11.92
CA PRO A 51 15.08 -6.00 12.58
C PRO A 51 15.46 -4.53 12.57
N GLU A 52 16.73 -4.21 12.28
CA GLU A 52 17.26 -2.86 12.21
C GLU A 52 17.71 -2.47 10.79
N ALA A 53 17.09 -3.04 9.76
CA ALA A 53 17.46 -2.77 8.36
C ALA A 53 17.48 -1.27 7.98
N PHE A 54 16.70 -0.44 8.70
CA PHE A 54 16.65 1.01 8.54
C PHE A 54 17.24 1.78 9.74
N GLY A 55 18.01 1.10 10.59
CA GLY A 55 18.63 1.59 11.81
C GLY A 55 17.82 1.37 13.09
N ALA A 56 18.51 1.30 14.22
CA ALA A 56 17.91 1.10 15.55
C ALA A 56 16.90 2.20 15.91
N ASN A 57 17.24 3.48 15.65
CA ASN A 57 16.37 4.62 15.93
C ASN A 57 15.04 4.56 15.14
N TYR A 58 15.10 4.16 13.87
CA TYR A 58 13.90 3.96 13.06
C TYR A 58 13.01 2.88 13.67
N SER A 59 13.61 1.74 13.99
CA SER A 59 12.91 0.55 14.46
C SER A 59 12.25 0.77 15.82
N ALA A 60 12.94 1.48 16.71
CA ALA A 60 12.40 1.92 18.00
C ALA A 60 11.19 2.86 17.83
N LEU A 61 11.31 3.88 16.96
CA LEU A 61 10.22 4.83 16.68
C LEU A 61 8.99 4.11 16.11
N MET A 62 9.17 3.27 15.10
CA MET A 62 8.08 2.53 14.45
C MET A 62 7.42 1.55 15.41
N SER A 63 8.20 0.81 16.19
CA SER A 63 7.68 -0.11 17.21
C SER A 63 6.83 0.62 18.25
N GLN A 64 7.29 1.78 18.73
CA GLN A 64 6.57 2.57 19.71
C GLN A 64 5.25 3.12 19.14
N ALA A 65 5.27 3.64 17.91
CA ALA A 65 4.08 4.17 17.25
C ALA A 65 3.04 3.08 16.97
N LEU A 66 3.49 1.90 16.51
CA LEU A 66 2.61 0.75 16.29
C LEU A 66 1.94 0.25 17.57
N ARG A 67 2.67 0.21 18.70
CA ARG A 67 2.08 -0.16 20.00
C ARG A 67 0.98 0.81 20.42
N ARG A 68 1.20 2.12 20.28
CA ARG A 68 0.19 3.14 20.58
C ARG A 68 -1.02 3.04 19.66
N ASN A 69 -0.80 2.85 18.35
CA ASN A 69 -1.88 2.66 17.39
C ASN A 69 -2.67 1.36 17.62
N ALA A 70 -2.01 0.28 18.04
CA ALA A 70 -2.69 -0.97 18.40
C ALA A 70 -3.55 -0.79 19.66
N ALA A 71 -3.02 -0.09 20.68
CA ALA A 71 -3.77 0.19 21.91
C ALA A 71 -5.01 1.07 21.64
N SER A 72 -4.89 2.10 20.80
CA SER A 72 -6.01 2.98 20.46
C SER A 72 -7.07 2.29 19.61
N ALA A 73 -6.68 1.42 18.67
CA ALA A 73 -7.61 0.64 17.87
C ALA A 73 -8.41 -0.37 18.71
N CYS A 74 -7.78 -0.97 19.74
CA CYS A 74 -8.42 -1.94 20.62
C CYS A 74 -9.31 -1.28 21.70
N ALA A 75 -8.97 -0.09 22.17
CA ALA A 75 -9.72 0.61 23.21
C ALA A 75 -11.12 1.08 22.74
N GLY A 76 -11.29 1.34 21.44
CA GLY A 76 -12.56 1.72 20.83
C GLY A 76 -13.50 0.54 20.51
N ALA A 77 -13.17 -0.69 20.89
CA ALA A 77 -13.95 -1.88 20.51
C ALA A 77 -15.27 -2.05 21.29
N VAL A 78 -15.60 -1.16 22.24
CA VAL A 78 -16.77 -1.32 23.12
C VAL A 78 -17.88 -0.30 22.85
N GLU A 79 -17.59 0.87 22.27
CA GLU A 79 -18.60 1.89 21.95
C GLU A 79 -18.31 2.51 20.59
N GLU A 80 -19.12 2.11 19.60
CA GLU A 80 -19.07 2.51 18.19
C GLU A 80 -17.73 2.24 17.48
N ARG A 81 -17.80 1.76 16.23
CA ARG A 81 -16.63 1.64 15.36
C ARG A 81 -16.10 3.05 15.06
N ALA A 82 -15.35 3.65 15.98
CA ALA A 82 -14.76 4.97 15.83
C ALA A 82 -14.12 5.04 14.44
N ARG A 83 -14.65 5.89 13.56
CA ARG A 83 -14.20 5.99 12.17
C ARG A 83 -12.74 6.40 12.17
N CYS A 84 -11.98 5.97 11.16
CA CYS A 84 -10.60 6.40 11.02
C CYS A 84 -10.56 7.78 10.38
N SER A 85 -10.63 8.83 11.20
CA SER A 85 -10.73 10.18 10.67
C SER A 85 -9.37 10.73 10.19
N LEU A 86 -9.41 11.90 9.54
CA LEU A 86 -8.19 12.65 9.23
C LEU A 86 -7.41 12.96 10.52
N GLU A 87 -8.09 13.24 11.63
CA GLU A 87 -7.46 13.51 12.92
C GLU A 87 -6.69 12.28 13.46
N ASP A 88 -7.14 11.05 13.18
CA ASP A 88 -6.39 9.84 13.54
C ASP A 88 -5.10 9.69 12.71
N PHE A 89 -5.17 10.06 11.42
CA PHE A 89 -3.99 10.13 10.57
C PHE A 89 -3.03 11.22 11.04
N GLU A 90 -3.53 12.43 11.33
CA GLU A 90 -2.76 13.55 11.89
C GLU A 90 -2.08 13.16 13.21
N ARG A 91 -2.77 12.40 14.08
CA ARG A 91 -2.18 11.87 15.32
C ARG A 91 -1.04 10.90 15.02
N SER A 92 -1.22 9.97 14.09
CA SER A 92 -0.15 9.05 13.67
C SER A 92 1.05 9.79 13.09
N VAL A 93 0.82 10.88 12.36
CA VAL A 93 1.86 11.77 11.81
C VAL A 93 2.60 12.50 12.93
N ALA A 94 1.88 13.02 13.93
CA ALA A 94 2.47 13.68 15.09
C ALA A 94 3.35 12.73 15.92
N GLU A 95 2.96 11.46 16.05
CA GLU A 95 3.79 10.44 16.71
C GLU A 95 5.11 10.19 15.98
N LEU A 96 5.11 10.35 14.66
CA LEU A 96 6.32 10.32 13.85
C LEU A 96 7.09 11.65 13.89
N LYS A 97 6.72 12.61 14.75
CA LYS A 97 7.33 13.95 14.88
C LYS A 97 7.35 14.72 13.55
N MET A 98 6.25 14.65 12.81
CA MET A 98 6.09 15.33 11.51
C MET A 98 4.96 16.35 11.56
N ALA A 99 5.06 17.38 10.71
CA ALA A 99 3.97 18.30 10.40
C ALA A 99 3.49 18.06 8.95
N MET A 100 2.20 18.23 8.70
CA MET A 100 1.64 18.12 7.35
C MET A 100 1.87 19.40 6.55
N TYR A 101 1.95 19.26 5.23
CA TYR A 101 1.86 20.40 4.32
C TYR A 101 0.44 20.97 4.32
N GLN A 102 0.36 22.30 4.21
CA GLN A 102 -0.92 23.00 4.03
C GLN A 102 -1.36 23.00 2.56
N GLU A 103 -0.43 23.23 1.63
CA GLU A 103 -0.75 23.50 0.21
C GLU A 103 0.15 22.80 -0.83
N VAL A 104 1.09 21.94 -0.42
CA VAL A 104 2.07 21.33 -1.33
C VAL A 104 1.89 19.81 -1.41
N GLY A 105 1.46 19.31 -2.57
CA GLY A 105 1.39 17.88 -2.89
C GLY A 105 2.68 17.36 -3.55
N LEU A 106 2.78 16.04 -3.75
CA LEU A 106 4.02 15.39 -4.24
C LEU A 106 4.62 16.00 -5.52
N MET A 107 3.76 16.30 -6.50
CA MET A 107 4.16 16.83 -7.81
C MET A 107 4.65 18.28 -7.74
N GLU A 108 4.27 19.01 -6.69
CA GLU A 108 4.56 20.43 -6.47
C GLU A 108 5.76 20.65 -5.54
N MET A 109 6.30 19.57 -4.95
CA MET A 109 7.52 19.68 -4.16
C MET A 109 8.70 20.04 -5.09
N ASP A 110 9.25 21.25 -4.92
CA ASP A 110 10.50 21.65 -5.57
C ASP A 110 11.73 20.92 -4.96
N GLU A 111 11.51 20.23 -3.83
CA GLU A 111 12.48 19.39 -3.13
C GLU A 111 12.81 18.08 -3.89
N PRO A 112 13.95 17.42 -3.58
CA PRO A 112 14.40 16.21 -4.28
C PRO A 112 13.36 15.09 -4.39
N ALA A 113 12.50 14.92 -3.37
CA ALA A 113 11.44 13.91 -3.40
C ALA A 113 10.37 14.20 -4.46
N GLY A 114 9.99 15.47 -4.65
CA GLY A 114 9.06 15.86 -5.70
C GLY A 114 9.67 15.78 -7.08
N VAL A 115 10.93 16.19 -7.24
CA VAL A 115 11.69 16.02 -8.48
C VAL A 115 11.78 14.55 -8.87
N ALA A 116 12.13 13.68 -7.92
CA ALA A 116 12.16 12.24 -8.10
C ALA A 116 10.82 11.71 -8.55
N PHE A 117 9.74 12.07 -7.85
CA PHE A 117 8.40 11.59 -8.21
C PHE A 117 7.92 12.09 -9.56
N ARG A 118 8.21 13.34 -9.95
CA ARG A 118 7.91 13.82 -11.32
C ARG A 118 8.62 12.99 -12.38
N GLY A 119 9.88 12.61 -12.15
CA GLY A 119 10.61 11.69 -13.02
C GLY A 119 9.97 10.31 -13.09
N ILE A 120 9.58 9.76 -11.93
CA ILE A 120 8.86 8.47 -11.84
C ILE A 120 7.55 8.54 -12.63
N TYR A 121 6.76 9.57 -12.40
CA TYR A 121 5.45 9.76 -13.04
C TYR A 121 5.60 9.98 -14.55
N HIS A 122 6.58 10.76 -14.99
CA HIS A 122 6.92 10.90 -16.41
C HIS A 122 7.23 9.54 -17.05
N CYS A 123 8.05 8.72 -16.38
CA CYS A 123 8.39 7.40 -16.89
C CYS A 123 7.22 6.42 -16.90
N LEU A 124 6.35 6.45 -15.90
CA LEU A 124 5.10 5.67 -15.92
C LEU A 124 4.30 6.03 -17.19
N HIS A 125 4.05 7.32 -17.41
CA HIS A 125 3.27 7.79 -18.56
C HIS A 125 3.87 7.45 -19.92
N ARG A 126 5.21 7.38 -20.00
CA ARG A 126 5.92 7.08 -21.24
C ARG A 126 6.05 5.59 -21.53
N ALA A 127 6.28 4.79 -20.49
CA ALA A 127 6.63 3.38 -20.63
C ALA A 127 5.40 2.47 -20.65
N LEU A 128 4.28 2.89 -20.06
CA LEU A 128 3.12 2.03 -19.87
C LEU A 128 1.99 2.36 -20.87
N PRO A 129 1.20 1.35 -21.30
CA PRO A 129 -0.05 1.59 -22.00
C PRO A 129 -1.03 2.42 -21.17
N VAL A 130 -1.85 3.25 -21.84
CA VAL A 130 -2.84 4.12 -21.20
C VAL A 130 -3.81 3.34 -20.32
N GLU A 131 -4.20 2.13 -20.74
CA GLU A 131 -5.12 1.28 -20.00
C GLU A 131 -4.53 0.81 -18.66
N GLU A 132 -3.21 0.58 -18.61
CA GLU A 132 -2.52 0.22 -17.37
C GLU A 132 -2.36 1.43 -16.45
N LEU A 133 -2.04 2.60 -17.00
CA LEU A 133 -1.97 3.86 -16.25
C LEU A 133 -3.31 4.21 -15.61
N GLN A 134 -4.39 4.09 -16.35
CA GLN A 134 -5.74 4.31 -15.82
C GLN A 134 -6.02 3.41 -14.63
N LYS A 135 -5.62 2.13 -14.66
CA LYS A 135 -5.81 1.23 -13.51
C LYS A 135 -4.96 1.63 -12.30
N MET A 136 -3.79 2.22 -12.51
CA MET A 136 -2.88 2.66 -11.43
C MET A 136 -3.37 3.93 -10.73
N PHE A 137 -3.92 4.86 -11.50
CA PHE A 137 -4.29 6.19 -11.02
C PHE A 137 -5.76 6.37 -10.70
N ARG A 138 -6.66 5.48 -11.18
CA ARG A 138 -8.10 5.46 -10.83
C ARG A 138 -8.28 5.50 -9.32
N THR A 139 -8.44 6.71 -8.83
CA THR A 139 -8.63 7.04 -7.43
C THR A 139 -9.61 8.20 -7.38
N ASP A 140 -10.11 8.52 -6.18
CA ASP A 140 -10.96 9.71 -5.98
C ASP A 140 -10.20 11.04 -6.24
N LEU A 141 -8.96 10.97 -6.75
CA LEU A 141 -8.07 12.08 -7.07
C LEU A 141 -7.81 12.24 -8.57
N ASP A 142 -8.54 11.54 -9.46
CA ASP A 142 -8.40 11.67 -10.91
C ASP A 142 -8.53 13.14 -11.38
N SER A 143 -9.31 13.96 -10.66
CA SER A 143 -9.45 15.40 -10.95
C SER A 143 -8.26 16.26 -10.51
N VAL A 144 -7.36 15.73 -9.69
CA VAL A 144 -6.22 16.47 -9.11
C VAL A 144 -5.00 16.44 -10.04
N TYR A 145 -4.84 15.38 -10.82
CA TYR A 145 -3.72 15.20 -11.74
C TYR A 145 -4.25 15.15 -13.18
N ASP A 146 -4.35 16.30 -13.83
CA ASP A 146 -4.81 16.38 -15.23
C ASP A 146 -3.89 15.54 -16.14
N GLU A 147 -4.48 14.56 -16.83
CA GLU A 147 -3.81 13.65 -17.79
C GLU A 147 -3.05 14.40 -18.91
N ARG A 148 -3.41 15.66 -19.17
CA ARG A 148 -2.79 16.50 -20.21
C ARG A 148 -1.60 17.33 -19.71
N CYS A 149 -1.21 17.17 -18.45
CA CYS A 149 -0.44 18.16 -17.71
C CYS A 149 1.04 17.82 -17.50
N ILE A 150 1.68 17.05 -18.37
CA ILE A 150 3.16 16.98 -18.40
C ILE A 150 3.64 17.40 -19.78
N LEU A 151 4.30 18.57 -19.83
CA LEU A 151 4.96 19.06 -21.03
C LEU A 151 6.03 18.04 -21.48
N ALA A 152 6.40 18.06 -22.77
CA ALA A 152 7.41 17.18 -23.37
C ALA A 152 8.79 17.17 -22.65
N ALA A 153 9.01 18.07 -21.68
CA ALA A 153 10.21 18.18 -20.85
C ALA A 153 10.00 17.77 -19.37
N GLY A 154 8.89 17.11 -19.00
CA GLY A 154 8.65 16.67 -17.61
C GLY A 154 8.16 17.77 -16.66
N VAL A 155 7.83 18.95 -17.18
CA VAL A 155 7.31 20.08 -16.39
C VAL A 155 5.79 19.96 -16.27
N PRO A 156 5.21 19.94 -15.05
CA PRO A 156 3.77 20.00 -14.88
C PRO A 156 3.20 21.24 -15.57
N CYS A 157 2.20 21.10 -16.46
CA CYS A 157 1.69 22.20 -17.27
C CYS A 157 1.07 23.34 -16.44
N ARG A 158 0.72 23.08 -15.17
CA ARG A 158 0.32 24.09 -14.17
C ARG A 158 0.71 23.62 -12.77
N ARG A 159 1.34 24.50 -11.99
CA ARG A 159 1.39 24.39 -10.53
C ARG A 159 -0.05 24.44 -10.02
N TYR A 160 -0.64 23.29 -9.75
CA TYR A 160 -1.92 23.28 -9.05
C TYR A 160 -1.57 23.30 -7.57
N ASN A 161 -1.90 24.38 -6.86
CA ASN A 161 -1.98 24.34 -5.41
C ASN A 161 -3.05 23.31 -5.06
N VAL A 162 -2.65 22.06 -4.85
CA VAL A 162 -3.54 21.02 -4.37
C VAL A 162 -3.87 21.40 -2.94
N PRO A 163 -5.14 21.67 -2.58
CA PRO A 163 -5.50 21.93 -1.19
C PRO A 163 -5.38 20.60 -0.45
N VAL A 164 -4.16 20.26 0.00
CA VAL A 164 -3.79 18.92 0.50
C VAL A 164 -4.74 18.51 1.60
N ARG A 165 -4.98 19.39 2.58
CA ARG A 165 -5.88 19.11 3.68
C ARG A 165 -7.32 18.86 3.24
N GLN A 166 -7.86 19.66 2.32
CA GLN A 166 -9.22 19.46 1.80
C GLN A 166 -9.31 18.17 0.98
N SER A 167 -8.26 17.83 0.24
CA SER A 167 -8.19 16.59 -0.53
C SER A 167 -8.10 15.37 0.37
N LEU A 168 -7.36 15.45 1.48
CA LEU A 168 -7.36 14.43 2.53
C LEU A 168 -8.74 14.25 3.16
N LEU A 169 -9.42 15.34 3.52
CA LEU A 169 -10.78 15.28 4.07
C LEU A 169 -11.71 14.50 3.13
N ARG A 170 -11.76 14.89 1.85
CA ARG A 170 -12.59 14.21 0.85
C ARG A 170 -12.22 12.74 0.67
N LEU A 171 -10.92 12.41 0.71
CA LEU A 171 -10.44 11.05 0.59
C LEU A 171 -10.91 10.17 1.76
N PHE A 172 -10.83 10.67 2.99
CA PHE A 172 -11.34 9.95 4.17
C PHE A 172 -12.87 9.88 4.20
N GLU A 173 -13.58 10.93 3.80
CA GLU A 173 -15.04 10.93 3.68
C GLU A 173 -15.52 9.89 2.67
N SER A 174 -14.90 9.83 1.49
CA SER A 174 -15.24 8.86 0.44
C SER A 174 -14.97 7.42 0.88
N TYR A 175 -13.83 7.18 1.53
CA TYR A 175 -13.50 5.88 2.13
C TYR A 175 -14.56 5.43 3.14
N HIS A 176 -15.00 6.31 4.05
CA HIS A 176 -16.03 5.96 5.03
C HIS A 176 -17.41 5.76 4.40
N ALA A 177 -17.80 6.62 3.46
CA ALA A 177 -19.06 6.46 2.76
C ALA A 177 -19.13 5.10 2.03
N ALA A 178 -18.02 4.67 1.42
CA ALA A 178 -17.93 3.36 0.78
C ALA A 178 -17.97 2.20 1.78
N LEU A 179 -17.33 2.34 2.95
CA LEU A 179 -17.41 1.35 4.03
C LEU A 179 -18.85 1.20 4.57
N ASP A 180 -19.57 2.31 4.74
CA ASP A 180 -20.93 2.31 5.26
C ASP A 180 -21.90 1.58 4.32
N GLN A 181 -21.68 1.68 3.00
CA GLN A 181 -22.50 0.99 2.00
C GLN A 181 -22.36 -0.54 2.05
N SER A 182 -21.31 -1.08 2.68
CA SER A 182 -21.09 -2.52 2.93
C SER A 182 -21.12 -3.44 1.70
N VAL A 183 -21.07 -2.90 0.48
CA VAL A 183 -21.08 -3.67 -0.79
C VAL A 183 -19.68 -4.03 -1.28
N SER A 184 -18.66 -3.32 -0.80
CA SER A 184 -17.28 -3.44 -1.28
C SER A 184 -16.39 -4.17 -0.29
N ASP A 185 -15.36 -4.85 -0.80
CA ASP A 185 -14.30 -5.46 0.02
C ASP A 185 -13.57 -4.38 0.84
N PRO A 186 -13.63 -4.39 2.18
CA PRO A 186 -13.00 -3.35 3.00
C PRO A 186 -11.49 -3.25 2.79
N LEU A 187 -10.81 -4.35 2.43
CA LEU A 187 -9.38 -4.33 2.13
C LEU A 187 -9.09 -3.62 0.80
N ALA A 188 -9.98 -3.74 -0.19
CA ALA A 188 -9.87 -2.99 -1.43
C ALA A 188 -10.11 -1.49 -1.23
N LEU A 189 -11.08 -1.13 -0.39
CA LEU A 189 -11.32 0.27 0.00
C LEU A 189 -10.11 0.87 0.72
N LEU A 190 -9.52 0.12 1.67
CA LEU A 190 -8.29 0.53 2.36
C LEU A 190 -7.12 0.66 1.38
N SER A 191 -7.01 -0.23 0.40
CA SER A 191 -5.99 -0.15 -0.65
C SER A 191 -6.13 1.14 -1.47
N SER A 192 -7.36 1.51 -1.85
CA SER A 192 -7.64 2.77 -2.54
C SER A 192 -7.25 3.99 -1.70
N LEU A 193 -7.65 4.03 -0.42
CA LEU A 193 -7.26 5.10 0.52
C LEU A 193 -5.72 5.26 0.61
N LEU A 194 -5.00 4.15 0.76
CA LEU A 194 -3.53 4.16 0.88
C LEU A 194 -2.85 4.64 -0.41
N LYS A 195 -3.40 4.30 -1.58
CA LYS A 195 -2.93 4.82 -2.87
C LYS A 195 -3.19 6.32 -3.00
N GLY A 196 -4.39 6.78 -2.64
CA GLY A 196 -4.72 8.21 -2.61
C GLY A 196 -3.76 9.01 -1.71
N LEU A 197 -3.48 8.50 -0.50
CA LEU A 197 -2.48 9.11 0.40
C LEU A 197 -1.06 9.09 -0.19
N ALA A 198 -0.72 8.06 -0.96
CA ALA A 198 0.58 7.96 -1.59
C ALA A 198 0.78 9.04 -2.64
N LEU A 199 -0.23 9.25 -3.49
CA LEU A 199 -0.23 10.25 -4.54
C LEU A 199 -0.29 11.67 -3.99
N LEU A 200 -1.16 11.94 -3.01
CA LEU A 200 -1.24 13.27 -2.35
C LEU A 200 0.08 13.65 -1.69
N HIS A 201 0.75 12.68 -1.05
CA HIS A 201 2.00 12.85 -0.32
C HIS A 201 1.98 14.05 0.63
N PRO A 202 1.10 14.02 1.65
CA PRO A 202 0.79 15.20 2.44
C PRO A 202 1.90 15.66 3.39
N LEU A 203 3.03 14.95 3.47
CA LEU A 203 4.12 15.22 4.40
C LEU A 203 5.44 15.55 3.66
N PRO A 204 6.33 16.34 4.27
CA PRO A 204 7.69 16.56 3.74
C PRO A 204 8.55 15.30 3.71
N ASP A 205 8.34 14.40 4.67
CA ASP A 205 9.01 13.10 4.77
C ASP A 205 8.02 12.12 5.44
N ARG A 206 8.40 10.83 5.48
CA ARG A 206 7.73 9.77 6.25
C ARG A 206 6.34 9.39 5.74
N ASN A 207 5.95 9.81 4.54
CA ASN A 207 4.68 9.41 3.93
C ASN A 207 4.50 7.88 3.88
N GLY A 208 5.55 7.12 3.52
CA GLY A 208 5.51 5.66 3.57
C GLY A 208 5.26 5.10 4.98
N ARG A 209 5.88 5.71 6.00
CA ARG A 209 5.74 5.31 7.42
C ARG A 209 4.35 5.63 7.97
N SER A 210 3.81 6.82 7.69
CA SER A 210 2.47 7.21 8.16
C SER A 210 1.37 6.36 7.50
N ARG A 211 1.50 6.08 6.20
CA ARG A 211 0.59 5.14 5.50
C ARG A 211 0.66 3.73 6.10
N LEU A 212 1.85 3.24 6.43
CA LEU A 212 2.00 1.95 7.08
C LEU A 212 1.31 1.94 8.45
N LEU A 213 1.49 2.98 9.28
CA LEU A 213 0.81 3.08 10.57
C LEU A 213 -0.72 3.06 10.42
N LEU A 214 -1.25 3.78 9.45
CA LEU A 214 -2.67 3.80 9.11
C LEU A 214 -3.16 2.41 8.67
N LEU A 215 -2.46 1.76 7.73
CA LEU A 215 -2.75 0.40 7.26
C LEU A 215 -2.84 -0.57 8.44
N GLN A 216 -1.84 -0.58 9.33
CA GLN A 216 -1.80 -1.47 10.48
C GLN A 216 -2.94 -1.20 11.47
N ARG A 217 -3.31 0.06 11.67
CA ARG A 217 -4.46 0.44 12.49
C ARG A 217 -5.77 -0.05 11.88
N GLU A 218 -5.99 0.21 10.59
CA GLU A 218 -7.23 -0.12 9.90
C GLU A 218 -7.47 -1.62 9.78
N LEU A 219 -6.41 -2.42 9.56
CA LEU A 219 -6.53 -3.88 9.57
C LEU A 219 -7.11 -4.40 10.89
N ARG A 220 -6.68 -3.83 12.03
CA ARG A 220 -7.18 -4.20 13.36
C ARG A 220 -8.58 -3.65 13.60
N ARG A 221 -8.80 -2.37 13.31
CA ARG A 221 -10.09 -1.67 13.54
C ARG A 221 -11.23 -2.31 12.76
N LEU A 222 -10.97 -2.69 11.51
CA LEU A 222 -11.94 -3.36 10.65
C LEU A 222 -12.04 -4.87 10.90
N ASN A 223 -11.27 -5.40 11.85
CA ASN A 223 -11.17 -6.84 12.13
C ASN A 223 -10.84 -7.66 10.86
N LEU A 224 -9.96 -7.12 10.01
CA LEU A 224 -9.45 -7.80 8.81
C LEU A 224 -8.25 -8.68 9.14
N ALA A 225 -7.32 -8.17 9.95
CA ALA A 225 -6.12 -8.88 10.36
C ALA A 225 -5.46 -8.21 11.59
N CYS A 226 -4.59 -8.96 12.28
CA CYS A 226 -3.77 -8.39 13.34
C CYS A 226 -2.57 -7.57 12.83
N GLY A 227 -2.25 -7.65 11.55
CA GLY A 227 -1.21 -6.89 10.91
C GLY A 227 -0.92 -7.40 9.51
N THR A 228 0.04 -6.76 8.85
CA THR A 228 0.55 -7.21 7.55
C THR A 228 2.06 -6.99 7.46
N MET A 229 2.76 -7.87 6.74
CA MET A 229 4.19 -7.78 6.42
C MET A 229 4.36 -7.75 4.91
N ASN A 230 4.45 -6.56 4.32
CA ASN A 230 4.41 -6.38 2.88
C ASN A 230 5.79 -6.46 2.22
N TYR A 231 5.85 -6.99 1.01
CA TYR A 231 7.04 -6.95 0.16
C TYR A 231 6.98 -5.72 -0.76
N ASN A 232 8.03 -4.90 -0.80
CA ASN A 232 8.19 -3.71 -1.64
C ASN A 232 7.03 -2.70 -1.55
N ASN A 233 6.50 -2.47 -0.35
CA ASN A 233 5.22 -1.76 -0.14
C ASN A 233 5.23 -0.32 -0.69
N ASN A 234 6.33 0.39 -0.43
CA ASN A 234 6.43 1.81 -0.81
C ASN A 234 6.45 2.01 -2.32
N ASN A 235 6.86 1.02 -3.09
CA ASN A 235 6.88 1.08 -4.55
C ASN A 235 5.56 0.57 -5.13
N ASN A 236 5.08 -0.56 -4.62
CA ASN A 236 3.83 -1.19 -5.03
C ASN A 236 2.63 -0.23 -4.95
N VAL A 237 2.53 0.59 -3.90
CA VAL A 237 1.43 1.55 -3.75
C VAL A 237 1.34 2.58 -4.90
N TYR A 238 2.46 2.90 -5.56
CA TYR A 238 2.46 3.81 -6.71
C TYR A 238 2.23 3.07 -8.04
N ALA A 239 2.79 1.87 -8.17
CA ALA A 239 2.87 1.16 -9.45
C ALA A 239 1.74 0.14 -9.69
N ASP A 240 1.08 -0.36 -8.64
CA ASP A 240 0.04 -1.37 -8.80
C ASP A 240 -1.33 -0.74 -9.01
N SER A 241 -2.24 -1.45 -9.69
CA SER A 241 -3.68 -1.14 -9.59
C SER A 241 -4.19 -1.36 -8.16
N VAL A 242 -5.37 -0.83 -7.82
CA VAL A 242 -6.01 -1.07 -6.52
C VAL A 242 -6.20 -2.58 -6.29
N GLU A 243 -6.62 -3.33 -7.31
CA GLU A 243 -6.85 -4.77 -7.23
C GLU A 243 -5.54 -5.53 -6.96
N THR A 244 -4.48 -5.23 -7.71
CA THR A 244 -3.18 -5.87 -7.53
C THR A 244 -2.60 -5.55 -6.15
N TYR A 245 -2.69 -4.29 -5.73
CA TYR A 245 -2.21 -3.88 -4.41
C TYR A 245 -3.01 -4.57 -3.28
N THR A 246 -4.33 -4.73 -3.45
CA THR A 246 -5.20 -5.47 -2.52
C THR A 246 -4.73 -6.93 -2.38
N LEU A 247 -4.40 -7.60 -3.49
CA LEU A 247 -3.89 -8.98 -3.46
C LEU A 247 -2.53 -9.07 -2.73
N LYS A 248 -1.63 -8.10 -2.94
CA LYS A 248 -0.36 -8.03 -2.22
C LYS A 248 -0.55 -7.76 -0.72
N LEU A 249 -1.55 -6.96 -0.33
CA LEU A 249 -1.91 -6.80 1.08
C LEU A 249 -2.44 -8.11 1.69
N ARG A 250 -3.23 -8.90 0.96
CA ARG A 250 -3.66 -10.23 1.41
C ARG A 250 -2.48 -11.18 1.62
N GLU A 251 -1.51 -11.19 0.70
CA GLU A 251 -0.28 -11.96 0.88
C GLU A 251 0.50 -11.48 2.12
N GLY A 252 0.64 -10.17 2.32
CA GLY A 252 1.31 -9.62 3.48
C GLY A 252 0.62 -9.97 4.81
N ILE A 253 -0.72 -10.05 4.82
CA ILE A 253 -1.49 -10.52 5.98
C ILE A 253 -1.14 -11.99 6.28
N ALA A 254 -1.11 -12.85 5.25
CA ALA A 254 -0.71 -14.25 5.42
C ALA A 254 0.74 -14.37 5.93
N MET A 255 1.66 -13.51 5.47
CA MET A 255 3.01 -13.45 6.01
C MET A 255 3.02 -13.00 7.48
N TYR A 256 2.21 -12.03 7.86
CA TYR A 256 2.10 -11.65 9.27
C TYR A 256 1.60 -12.82 10.14
N GLU A 257 0.58 -13.54 9.70
CA GLU A 257 0.02 -14.68 10.43
C GLU A 257 1.06 -15.79 10.63
N GLU A 258 1.82 -16.10 9.60
CA GLU A 258 2.90 -17.08 9.71
C GLU A 258 4.04 -16.58 10.61
N ALA A 259 4.37 -15.30 10.53
CA ALA A 259 5.36 -14.69 11.41
C ALA A 259 4.91 -14.77 12.87
N ALA A 260 3.62 -14.55 13.14
CA ALA A 260 3.05 -14.67 14.48
C ALA A 260 3.11 -16.11 15.00
N ALA A 261 2.86 -17.10 14.13
CA ALA A 261 2.93 -18.52 14.50
C ALA A 261 4.37 -19.01 14.72
N SER A 262 5.32 -18.56 13.90
CA SER A 262 6.69 -19.07 13.90
C SER A 262 7.70 -18.20 14.65
N GLN A 263 7.32 -16.97 15.02
CA GLN A 263 8.19 -15.93 15.56
C GLN A 263 9.41 -15.59 14.67
N ARG A 264 9.32 -15.89 13.37
CA ARG A 264 10.35 -15.59 12.35
C ARG A 264 9.76 -14.74 11.24
N ASN A 265 10.57 -13.87 10.63
CA ASN A 265 10.13 -13.10 9.46
C ASN A 265 10.06 -14.02 8.22
N PRO A 266 8.88 -14.24 7.63
CA PRO A 266 8.73 -15.16 6.50
C PRO A 266 9.47 -14.73 5.24
N TRP A 267 9.72 -13.44 5.05
CA TRP A 267 10.46 -12.94 3.90
C TRP A 267 11.95 -13.32 3.91
N LEU A 268 12.46 -13.89 5.01
CA LEU A 268 13.78 -14.52 5.05
C LEU A 268 13.84 -15.85 4.27
N ASP A 269 12.69 -16.46 3.97
CA ASP A 269 12.61 -17.65 3.14
C ASP A 269 12.67 -17.26 1.64
N PRO A 270 13.76 -17.60 0.92
CA PRO A 270 13.91 -17.24 -0.49
C PRO A 270 12.83 -17.86 -1.38
N THR A 271 12.22 -18.98 -0.98
CA THR A 271 11.14 -19.60 -1.76
C THR A 271 9.89 -18.74 -1.77
N LYS A 272 9.65 -17.95 -0.71
CA LYS A 272 8.53 -17.02 -0.62
C LYS A 272 8.75 -15.76 -1.40
N ALA A 273 9.96 -15.19 -1.33
CA ALA A 273 10.34 -14.09 -2.18
C ALA A 273 10.22 -14.48 -3.67
N ALA A 274 10.69 -15.69 -4.05
CA ALA A 274 10.55 -16.20 -5.41
C ALA A 274 9.08 -16.38 -5.82
N LYS A 275 8.25 -16.93 -4.93
CA LYS A 275 6.80 -17.06 -5.16
C LYS A 275 6.13 -15.70 -5.33
N HIS A 276 6.46 -14.71 -4.51
CA HIS A 276 5.96 -13.33 -4.63
C HIS A 276 6.27 -12.76 -6.02
N LEU A 277 7.53 -12.83 -6.44
CA LEU A 277 7.98 -12.30 -7.73
C LEU A 277 7.34 -13.03 -8.93
N THR A 278 7.02 -14.31 -8.77
CA THR A 278 6.30 -15.08 -9.80
C THR A 278 4.81 -14.73 -9.83
N THR A 279 4.20 -14.49 -8.67
CA THR A 279 2.76 -14.17 -8.53
C THR A 279 2.47 -12.75 -8.98
N PHE A 280 3.37 -11.82 -8.67
CA PHE A 280 3.26 -10.40 -8.97
C PHE A 280 4.45 -9.96 -9.82
N PRO A 281 4.51 -10.39 -11.10
CA PRO A 281 5.60 -10.03 -11.97
C PRO A 281 5.61 -8.51 -12.15
N VAL A 282 6.82 -7.97 -12.17
CA VAL A 282 7.04 -6.56 -12.46
C VAL A 282 6.81 -6.33 -13.95
N LYS A 283 5.59 -5.91 -14.31
CA LYS A 283 5.28 -5.54 -15.68
C LYS A 283 6.04 -4.26 -16.06
N PHE A 284 6.53 -4.22 -17.29
CA PHE A 284 7.21 -3.05 -17.86
C PHE A 284 8.49 -2.62 -17.13
N GLU A 285 9.13 -3.52 -16.37
CA GLU A 285 10.37 -3.21 -15.64
C GLU A 285 11.45 -2.65 -16.56
N LYS A 286 11.61 -3.28 -17.73
CA LYS A 286 12.62 -2.92 -18.71
C LYS A 286 12.36 -1.52 -19.26
N GLU A 287 11.15 -1.26 -19.72
CA GLU A 287 10.71 0.00 -20.30
C GLU A 287 10.83 1.14 -19.28
N MET A 288 10.44 0.87 -18.03
CA MET A 288 10.61 1.81 -16.93
C MET A 288 12.08 2.09 -16.67
N ARG A 289 12.92 1.06 -16.57
CA ARG A 289 14.37 1.18 -16.36
C ARG A 289 15.05 1.99 -17.47
N GLU A 290 14.73 1.71 -18.73
CA GLU A 290 15.24 2.45 -19.90
C GLU A 290 14.81 3.92 -19.86
N CYS A 291 13.56 4.19 -19.50
CA CYS A 291 13.09 5.56 -19.31
C CYS A 291 13.85 6.28 -18.20
N TYR A 292 14.05 5.67 -17.03
CA TYR A 292 14.81 6.31 -15.94
C TYR A 292 16.26 6.56 -16.29
N GLN A 293 16.91 5.66 -17.03
CA GLN A 293 18.28 5.89 -17.51
C GLN A 293 18.37 7.11 -18.43
N THR A 294 17.29 7.44 -19.13
CA THR A 294 17.24 8.53 -20.11
C THR A 294 16.74 9.85 -19.49
N TYR A 295 15.73 9.79 -18.63
CA TYR A 295 14.95 10.93 -18.14
C TYR A 295 14.84 11.00 -16.61
N GLY A 296 15.26 9.96 -15.91
CA GLY A 296 15.28 9.95 -14.46
C GLY A 296 16.26 11.02 -13.96
N PRO A 297 15.98 11.67 -12.81
CA PRO A 297 17.02 12.44 -12.14
C PRO A 297 18.18 11.50 -11.79
N ASN A 298 19.37 12.04 -11.49
CA ASN A 298 20.49 11.28 -10.88
C ASN A 298 20.14 10.82 -9.44
N ILE A 299 18.96 10.23 -9.24
CA ILE A 299 18.57 9.54 -8.02
C ILE A 299 19.18 8.14 -8.10
N GLY A 300 19.94 7.77 -7.06
CA GLY A 300 20.54 6.44 -6.98
C GLY A 300 19.51 5.34 -7.25
N VAL A 301 19.96 4.30 -7.95
CA VAL A 301 19.19 3.17 -8.50
C VAL A 301 18.24 2.48 -7.50
N GLY A 302 18.40 2.71 -6.19
CA GLY A 302 17.59 2.10 -5.12
C GLY A 302 16.17 2.64 -4.95
N LEU A 303 15.77 3.71 -5.65
CA LEU A 303 14.39 4.24 -5.63
C LEU A 303 13.55 3.75 -6.81
N LEU A 304 14.09 2.91 -7.68
CA LEU A 304 13.29 2.34 -8.75
C LEU A 304 12.19 1.46 -8.13
N PRO A 305 10.95 1.52 -8.66
CA PRO A 305 9.86 0.68 -8.17
C PRO A 305 10.14 -0.83 -8.28
N TYR A 306 11.24 -1.17 -8.96
CA TYR A 306 11.57 -2.45 -9.56
C TYR A 306 13.02 -2.82 -9.22
#